data_AF-A0A7S2X2J5-F1
#
_entry.id   AF-A0A7S2X2J5-F1
#
_cell.length_a   1.000
_cell.length_b   1.000
_cell.length_c   1.000
_cell.angle_alpha   90.00
_cell.angle_beta   90.00
_cell.angle_gamma   90.00
#
_symmetry.space_group_name_H-M   'P 1'
#
loop_
_entity.id
_entity.type
_entity.pdbx_description
1 polymer ?
#
loop_
_entity_poly.entity_id
_entity_poly.type
_entity_poly.pdbx_seq_one_letter_code
_entity_poly.pdbx_strand_id
1 'polypeptide(L)'
;AFQELVGRQGNIPNGIEALTIADYFTVSARKSAYLSVAPQIAAFKEYSRSLAEHLLDAKMFHWEKVLRELAAKALATLLPTLGESFGHEALGVLLLKTSDLELDVKHGAIVGLAELLPIMKEEGYELTEDEIQKIASLIERVDETKYYRGKGGT
;
A
#
# COMPACT_ATOMS: atom_id res chain seq x y z
N ALA A 1 -3.49 20.31 18.13
CA ALA A 1 -3.99 19.46 19.23
C ALA A 1 -3.05 18.30 19.60
N PHE A 2 -2.33 17.66 18.66
CA PHE A 2 -1.37 16.58 18.98
C PHE A 2 -0.01 17.09 19.53
N GLN A 3 0.44 18.27 19.09
CA GLN A 3 1.69 18.90 19.59
C GLN A 3 1.65 19.24 21.09
N GLU A 4 0.48 19.58 21.65
CA GLU A 4 0.35 19.83 23.10
C GLU A 4 0.37 18.53 23.93
N LEU A 5 -0.01 17.39 23.35
CA LEU A 5 -0.01 16.09 24.04
C LEU A 5 1.40 15.52 24.18
N VAL A 6 2.21 15.57 23.12
CA VAL A 6 3.60 15.06 23.12
C VAL A 6 4.48 15.88 24.07
N GLY A 7 4.30 17.20 24.12
CA GLY A 7 5.12 18.08 24.98
C GLY A 7 4.78 18.04 26.47
N ARG A 8 3.57 17.59 26.85
CA ARG A 8 3.07 17.70 28.24
C ARG A 8 2.90 16.37 28.97
N GLN A 9 2.71 15.25 28.26
CA GLN A 9 2.50 13.93 28.89
C GLN A 9 3.69 12.98 28.89
N GLY A 10 4.75 13.23 28.09
CA GLY A 10 6.01 12.50 28.17
C GLY A 10 5.95 10.97 28.06
N ASN A 11 4.82 10.38 27.64
CA ASN A 11 4.57 8.95 27.73
C ASN A 11 3.78 8.38 26.53
N ILE A 12 4.01 8.96 25.34
CA ILE A 12 3.78 8.24 24.08
C ILE A 12 5.16 7.76 23.64
N PRO A 13 5.42 6.44 23.61
CA PRO A 13 6.67 5.93 23.05
C PRO A 13 6.92 6.60 21.69
N ASN A 14 8.08 7.25 21.55
CA ASN A 14 8.55 7.88 20.32
C ASN A 14 7.60 8.92 19.65
N GLY A 15 6.84 9.69 20.44
CA GLY A 15 5.91 10.71 19.91
C GLY A 15 6.53 11.80 19.02
N ILE A 16 7.83 12.06 19.14
CA ILE A 16 8.59 12.98 18.27
C ILE A 16 8.77 12.39 16.85
N GLU A 17 8.91 11.07 16.75
CA GLU A 17 9.12 10.38 15.49
C GLU A 17 7.80 10.22 14.73
N ALA A 18 6.68 9.93 15.42
CA ALA A 18 5.35 9.99 14.81
C ALA A 18 5.01 11.38 14.26
N LEU A 19 5.43 12.44 14.97
CA LEU A 19 5.30 13.83 14.50
C LEU A 19 6.21 14.09 13.29
N THR A 20 7.44 13.58 13.31
CA THR A 20 8.36 13.64 12.17
C THR A 20 7.79 12.93 10.95
N ILE A 21 7.17 11.76 11.11
CA ILE A 21 6.54 10.99 10.03
C ILE A 21 5.37 11.79 9.44
N ALA A 22 4.48 12.31 10.30
CA ALA A 22 3.35 13.12 9.88
C ALA A 22 3.79 14.40 9.16
N ASP A 23 4.71 15.17 9.74
CA ASP A 23 5.25 16.40 9.14
C ASP A 23 6.01 16.10 7.83
N TYR A 24 6.73 14.98 7.75
CA TYR A 24 7.49 14.60 6.56
C TYR A 24 6.61 14.17 5.39
N PHE A 25 5.51 13.44 5.63
CA PHE A 25 4.48 13.18 4.63
C PHE A 25 3.74 14.45 4.18
N THR A 26 3.78 15.51 5.00
CA THR A 26 3.11 16.78 4.74
C THR A 26 4.03 17.81 4.04
N VAL A 27 5.37 17.73 4.22
CA VAL A 27 6.33 18.77 3.82
C VAL A 27 7.37 18.34 2.79
N SER A 28 7.79 17.06 2.73
CA SER A 28 8.90 16.67 1.85
C SER A 28 8.49 16.47 0.39
N ALA A 29 9.42 16.67 -0.56
CA ALA A 29 9.19 16.42 -1.98
C ALA A 29 8.72 14.96 -2.17
N ARG A 30 7.42 14.79 -2.45
CA ARG A 30 6.58 13.59 -2.35
C ARG A 30 7.25 12.25 -2.67
N LYS A 31 8.21 12.20 -3.62
CA LYS A 31 8.97 10.99 -3.98
C LYS A 31 9.93 10.49 -2.89
N SER A 32 10.72 11.38 -2.27
CA SER A 32 11.65 10.95 -1.21
C SER A 32 10.90 10.49 0.03
N ALA A 33 9.68 11.01 0.23
CA ALA A 33 8.89 10.74 1.41
C ALA A 33 8.60 9.25 1.61
N TYR A 34 8.10 8.64 0.54
CA TYR A 34 7.66 7.25 0.52
C TYR A 34 8.77 6.27 0.16
N LEU A 35 9.77 6.68 -0.65
CA LEU A 35 10.79 5.75 -1.16
C LEU A 35 12.08 5.74 -0.32
N SER A 36 12.42 6.84 0.36
CA SER A 36 13.68 6.92 1.14
C SER A 36 13.48 6.72 2.64
N VAL A 37 12.30 7.06 3.18
CA VAL A 37 12.07 7.08 4.63
C VAL A 37 11.10 6.00 5.11
N ALA A 38 10.15 5.53 4.28
CA ALA A 38 9.34 4.36 4.64
C ALA A 38 10.20 3.15 5.06
N PRO A 39 11.34 2.83 4.40
CA PRO A 39 12.25 1.78 4.85
C PRO A 39 12.97 2.10 6.17
N GLN A 40 13.21 3.38 6.47
CA GLN A 40 13.83 3.81 7.73
C GLN A 40 12.85 3.76 8.91
N ILE A 41 11.55 3.98 8.65
CA ILE A 41 10.47 3.79 9.63
C ILE A 41 10.17 2.30 9.83
N ALA A 42 10.29 1.50 8.77
CA ALA A 42 10.20 0.02 8.82
C ALA A 42 11.17 -0.61 9.83
N ALA A 43 12.30 0.05 10.09
CA ALA A 43 13.31 -0.39 11.05
C ALA A 43 12.76 -0.45 12.50
N PHE A 44 11.66 0.23 12.79
CA PHE A 44 10.93 0.14 14.05
C PHE A 44 9.75 -0.83 13.92
N LYS A 45 9.95 -2.06 14.41
CA LYS A 45 8.93 -3.13 14.37
C LYS A 45 7.63 -2.72 15.06
N GLU A 46 7.66 -1.80 16.03
CA GLU A 46 6.46 -1.35 16.74
C GLU A 46 5.52 -0.52 15.86
N TYR A 47 6.00 0.10 14.78
CA TYR A 47 5.21 0.99 13.92
C TYR A 47 5.01 0.47 12.50
N SER A 48 5.78 -0.54 12.08
CA SER A 48 5.70 -1.10 10.74
C SER A 48 4.30 -1.59 10.39
N ARG A 49 3.61 -2.26 11.34
CA ARG A 49 2.25 -2.76 11.13
C ARG A 49 1.23 -1.63 11.00
N SER A 50 1.18 -0.71 11.96
CA SER A 50 0.23 0.43 11.92
C SER A 50 0.45 1.33 10.71
N LEU A 51 1.70 1.50 10.27
CA LEU A 51 2.01 2.22 9.03
C LEU A 51 1.49 1.48 7.81
N ALA A 52 1.71 0.16 7.74
CA ALA A 52 1.24 -0.65 6.62
C ALA A 52 -0.29 -0.70 6.54
N GLU A 53 -0.99 -0.81 7.68
CA GLU A 53 -2.44 -0.70 7.76
C GLU A 53 -2.93 0.68 7.25
N HIS A 54 -2.29 1.78 7.68
CA HIS A 54 -2.65 3.11 7.19
C HIS A 54 -2.39 3.29 5.67
N LEU A 55 -1.30 2.72 5.15
CA LEU A 55 -1.02 2.74 3.72
C LEU A 55 -2.11 1.98 2.95
N LEU A 56 -2.47 0.79 3.41
CA LEU A 56 -3.45 -0.10 2.80
C LEU A 56 -4.87 0.48 2.85
N ASP A 57 -5.28 1.10 3.96
CA ASP A 57 -6.65 1.58 4.15
C ASP A 57 -6.91 2.97 3.56
N ALA A 58 -5.90 3.85 3.58
CA ALA A 58 -6.10 5.26 3.23
C ALA A 58 -5.29 5.69 1.99
N LYS A 59 -3.97 5.51 2.02
CA LYS A 59 -3.09 6.13 1.00
C LYS A 59 -3.14 5.43 -0.34
N MET A 60 -3.35 4.12 -0.32
CA MET A 60 -3.51 3.29 -1.50
C MET A 60 -4.73 3.62 -2.35
N PHE A 61 -5.73 4.31 -1.80
CA PHE A 61 -6.98 4.63 -2.49
C PHE A 61 -7.21 6.14 -2.63
N HIS A 62 -6.14 6.93 -2.53
CA HIS A 62 -6.20 8.38 -2.66
C HIS A 62 -6.47 8.81 -4.11
N TRP A 63 -7.19 9.93 -4.31
CA TRP A 63 -7.52 10.46 -5.65
C TRP A 63 -6.27 10.77 -6.49
N GLU A 64 -5.20 11.27 -5.87
CA GLU A 64 -3.91 11.47 -6.55
C GLU A 64 -3.20 10.15 -6.88
N LYS A 65 -3.09 9.83 -8.19
CA LYS A 65 -2.37 8.65 -8.72
C LYS A 65 -0.96 8.47 -8.16
N VAL A 66 -0.18 9.55 -8.08
CA VAL A 66 1.22 9.50 -7.60
C VAL A 66 1.30 9.03 -6.15
N LEU A 67 0.35 9.43 -5.30
CA LEU A 67 0.33 8.98 -3.90
C LEU A 67 0.00 7.50 -3.78
N ARG A 68 -0.89 6.98 -4.63
CA ARG A 68 -1.20 5.54 -4.66
C ARG A 68 0.00 4.69 -5.07
N GLU A 69 0.71 5.10 -6.11
CA GLU A 69 1.93 4.39 -6.57
C GLU A 69 3.02 4.38 -5.50
N LEU A 70 3.19 5.50 -4.81
CA LEU A 70 4.16 5.61 -3.73
C LEU A 70 3.75 4.79 -2.50
N ALA A 71 2.47 4.76 -2.16
CA ALA A 71 1.94 3.94 -1.09
C ALA A 71 2.10 2.44 -1.35
N ALA A 72 1.85 1.99 -2.58
CA ALA A 72 2.02 0.60 -2.99
C ALA A 72 3.48 0.14 -2.84
N LYS A 73 4.44 0.94 -3.31
CA LYS A 73 5.88 0.66 -3.16
C LYS A 73 6.32 0.63 -1.71
N ALA A 74 5.83 1.57 -0.91
CA ALA A 74 6.12 1.61 0.52
C ALA A 74 5.59 0.33 1.21
N LEU A 75 4.35 -0.06 0.96
CA LEU A 75 3.75 -1.28 1.52
C LEU A 75 4.55 -2.53 1.14
N ALA A 76 4.92 -2.67 -0.13
CA ALA A 76 5.74 -3.77 -0.61
C ALA A 76 7.11 -3.83 0.09
N THR A 77 7.73 -2.68 0.35
CA THR A 77 9.02 -2.61 1.08
C THR A 77 8.88 -3.00 2.56
N LEU A 78 7.71 -2.79 3.17
CA LEU A 78 7.44 -3.19 4.56
C LEU A 78 7.16 -4.69 4.69
N LEU A 79 6.68 -5.34 3.62
CA LEU A 79 6.18 -6.71 3.66
C LEU A 79 7.18 -7.72 4.27
N PRO A 80 8.48 -7.75 3.93
CA PRO A 80 9.43 -8.69 4.52
C PRO A 80 9.55 -8.55 6.05
N THR A 81 9.33 -7.34 6.58
CA THR A 81 9.37 -7.08 8.03
C THR A 81 8.07 -7.52 8.73
N LEU A 82 6.95 -7.54 7.99
CA LEU A 82 5.61 -7.87 8.50
C LEU A 82 5.29 -9.37 8.40
N GLY A 83 5.93 -10.06 7.46
CA GLY A 83 5.82 -11.51 7.29
C GLY A 83 4.62 -11.97 6.47
N GLU A 84 4.59 -13.28 6.22
CA GLU A 84 3.64 -13.96 5.34
C GLU A 84 2.16 -13.72 5.72
N SER A 85 1.83 -13.79 7.02
CA SER A 85 0.46 -13.56 7.49
C SER A 85 -0.08 -12.19 7.08
N PHE A 86 0.74 -11.14 7.15
CA PHE A 86 0.34 -9.81 6.70
C PHE A 86 0.27 -9.74 5.17
N GLY A 87 1.16 -10.46 4.46
CA GLY A 87 1.11 -10.58 3.01
C GLY A 87 -0.25 -11.08 2.50
N HIS A 88 -0.78 -12.14 3.09
CA HIS A 88 -2.11 -12.66 2.75
C HIS A 88 -3.26 -11.71 3.13
N GLU A 89 -3.15 -11.05 4.30
CA GLU A 89 -4.13 -10.04 4.72
C GLU A 89 -4.20 -8.89 3.70
N ALA A 90 -3.04 -8.32 3.34
CA ALA A 90 -2.94 -7.26 2.35
C ALA A 90 -3.43 -7.74 0.97
N LEU A 91 -3.01 -8.93 0.53
CA LEU A 91 -3.43 -9.51 -0.74
C LEU A 91 -4.95 -9.66 -0.83
N GLY A 92 -5.60 -10.14 0.24
CA GLY A 92 -7.05 -10.28 0.31
C GLY A 92 -7.78 -8.93 0.18
N VAL A 93 -7.32 -7.90 0.89
CA VAL A 93 -7.88 -6.54 0.81
C VAL A 93 -7.74 -5.99 -0.62
N LEU A 94 -6.56 -6.14 -1.22
CA LEU A 94 -6.28 -5.65 -2.56
C LEU A 94 -7.15 -6.34 -3.61
N LEU A 95 -7.24 -7.67 -3.57
CA LEU A 95 -8.08 -8.44 -4.50
C LEU A 95 -9.54 -8.01 -4.43
N LEU A 96 -10.10 -7.80 -3.23
CA LEU A 96 -11.45 -7.28 -3.06
C LEU A 96 -11.62 -5.91 -3.72
N LYS A 97 -10.65 -5.01 -3.52
CA LYS A 97 -10.69 -3.62 -4.00
C LYS A 97 -10.49 -3.48 -5.51
N THR A 98 -10.00 -4.51 -6.21
CA THR A 98 -9.95 -4.51 -7.68
C THR A 98 -11.32 -4.49 -8.36
N SER A 99 -12.37 -4.83 -7.61
CA SER A 99 -13.76 -4.86 -8.10
C SER A 99 -14.61 -3.69 -7.56
N ASP A 100 -13.99 -2.71 -6.91
CA ASP A 100 -14.66 -1.49 -6.44
C ASP A 100 -15.32 -0.72 -7.60
N LEU A 101 -16.22 0.23 -7.36
CA LEU A 101 -16.78 1.05 -8.44
C LEU A 101 -15.90 2.26 -8.76
N GLU A 102 -15.19 2.77 -7.76
CA GLU A 102 -14.33 3.94 -7.90
C GLU A 102 -13.04 3.59 -8.63
N LEU A 103 -12.74 4.33 -9.71
CA LEU A 103 -11.53 4.10 -10.51
C LEU A 103 -10.25 4.31 -9.70
N ASP A 104 -10.30 5.22 -8.72
CA ASP A 104 -9.14 5.49 -7.88
C ASP A 104 -8.84 4.33 -6.93
N VAL A 105 -9.88 3.70 -6.40
CA VAL A 105 -9.76 2.49 -5.58
C VAL A 105 -9.23 1.33 -6.43
N LYS A 106 -9.84 1.07 -7.61
CA LYS A 106 -9.40 -0.01 -8.52
C LYS A 106 -7.93 0.10 -8.90
N HIS A 107 -7.50 1.27 -9.37
CA HIS A 107 -6.12 1.45 -9.80
C HIS A 107 -5.16 1.35 -8.61
N GLY A 108 -5.55 1.86 -7.44
CA GLY A 108 -4.79 1.67 -6.21
C GLY A 108 -4.55 0.19 -5.90
N ALA A 109 -5.62 -0.60 -5.92
CA ALA A 109 -5.57 -2.03 -5.70
C ALA A 109 -4.69 -2.77 -6.72
N ILE A 110 -4.86 -2.48 -8.02
CA ILE A 110 -4.08 -3.12 -9.10
C ILE A 110 -2.59 -2.80 -8.96
N VAL A 111 -2.23 -1.55 -8.69
CA VAL A 111 -0.81 -1.16 -8.50
C VAL A 111 -0.26 -1.79 -7.22
N GLY A 112 -1.05 -1.86 -6.15
CA GLY A 112 -0.67 -2.58 -4.93
C GLY A 112 -0.35 -4.05 -5.20
N LEU A 113 -1.20 -4.76 -5.93
CA LEU A 113 -0.96 -6.15 -6.31
C LEU A 113 0.32 -6.29 -7.13
N ALA A 114 0.55 -5.38 -8.08
CA ALA A 114 1.73 -5.39 -8.93
C ALA A 114 3.04 -5.19 -8.15
N GLU A 115 3.02 -4.42 -7.05
CA GLU A 115 4.18 -4.21 -6.19
C GLU A 115 4.31 -5.32 -5.12
N LEU A 116 3.20 -5.85 -4.59
CA LEU A 116 3.19 -6.84 -3.50
C LEU A 116 3.57 -8.25 -3.96
N LEU A 117 3.01 -8.72 -5.08
CA LEU A 117 3.19 -10.10 -5.55
C LEU A 117 4.65 -10.48 -5.84
N PRO A 118 5.49 -9.63 -6.46
CA PRO A 118 6.91 -9.92 -6.62
C PRO A 118 7.63 -10.14 -5.29
N ILE A 119 7.35 -9.29 -4.29
CA ILE A 119 7.97 -9.41 -2.97
C ILE A 119 7.53 -10.69 -2.25
N MET A 120 6.23 -11.04 -2.32
CA MET A 120 5.75 -12.32 -1.77
C MET A 120 6.49 -13.51 -2.38
N LYS A 121 6.71 -13.49 -3.71
CA LYS A 121 7.47 -14.53 -4.41
C LYS A 121 8.94 -14.56 -3.99
N GLU A 122 9.59 -13.42 -3.83
CA GLU A 122 10.99 -13.31 -3.40
C GLU A 122 11.19 -13.83 -1.97
N GLU A 123 10.24 -13.54 -1.08
CA GLU A 123 10.22 -14.03 0.31
C GLU A 123 9.77 -15.50 0.44
N GLY A 124 9.29 -16.10 -0.65
CA GLY A 124 8.83 -17.50 -0.68
C GLY A 124 7.46 -17.74 -0.06
N TYR A 125 6.60 -16.72 0.01
CA TYR A 125 5.22 -16.86 0.51
C TYR A 125 4.37 -17.56 -0.54
N GLU A 126 3.76 -18.69 -0.18
CA GLU A 126 3.00 -19.50 -1.11
C GLU A 126 1.57 -18.97 -1.25
N LEU A 127 1.16 -18.69 -2.50
CA LEU A 127 -0.23 -18.29 -2.76
C LEU A 127 -1.16 -19.50 -2.64
N THR A 128 -2.32 -19.28 -2.02
CA THR A 128 -3.39 -20.26 -1.99
C THR A 128 -4.03 -20.42 -3.37
N GLU A 129 -4.65 -21.58 -3.62
CA GLU A 129 -5.37 -21.84 -4.87
C GLU A 129 -6.46 -20.79 -5.15
N ASP A 130 -7.16 -20.33 -4.10
CA ASP A 130 -8.18 -19.28 -4.20
C ASP A 130 -7.57 -17.92 -4.60
N GLU A 131 -6.43 -17.54 -4.04
CA GLU A 131 -5.71 -16.31 -4.43
C GLU A 131 -5.23 -16.38 -5.89
N ILE A 132 -4.70 -17.54 -6.31
CA ILE A 132 -4.26 -17.76 -7.70
C ILE A 132 -5.43 -17.61 -8.65
N GLN A 133 -6.59 -18.23 -8.35
CA GLN A 133 -7.79 -18.12 -9.18
C GLN A 133 -8.28 -16.67 -9.28
N LYS A 134 -8.33 -15.95 -8.16
CA LYS A 134 -8.73 -14.53 -8.13
C LYS A 134 -7.80 -13.65 -8.95
N ILE A 135 -6.49 -13.88 -8.87
CA ILE A 135 -5.49 -13.15 -9.67
C ILE A 135 -5.67 -13.48 -11.16
N ALA A 136 -5.86 -14.75 -11.52
CA ALA A 136 -6.09 -15.16 -12.90
C ALA A 136 -7.33 -14.49 -13.50
N SER A 137 -8.47 -14.55 -12.80
CA SER A 137 -9.70 -13.88 -13.24
C SER A 137 -9.57 -12.36 -13.35
N LEU A 138 -8.75 -11.73 -12.50
CA LEU A 138 -8.45 -10.31 -12.62
C LEU A 138 -7.69 -10.00 -13.91
N ILE A 139 -6.68 -10.80 -14.26
CA ILE A 139 -5.88 -10.61 -15.48
C ILE A 139 -6.78 -10.73 -16.72
N GLU A 140 -7.64 -11.75 -16.78
CA GLU A 140 -8.59 -11.96 -17.88
C GLU A 140 -9.51 -10.75 -18.06
N ARG A 141 -10.13 -10.26 -16.97
CA ARG A 141 -10.98 -9.06 -17.01
C ARG A 141 -10.24 -7.82 -17.50
N VAL A 142 -9.00 -7.61 -17.05
CA VAL A 142 -8.19 -6.48 -17.47
C VAL A 142 -7.85 -6.57 -18.95
N ASP A 143 -7.58 -7.77 -19.47
CA ASP A 143 -7.28 -7.95 -20.88
C ASP A 143 -8.51 -7.81 -21.78
N GLU A 144 -9.66 -8.35 -21.39
CA GLU A 144 -10.95 -8.11 -22.08
C GLU A 144 -11.25 -6.62 -22.22
N THR A 145 -11.06 -5.83 -21.16
CA THR A 145 -11.27 -4.38 -21.23
C THR A 145 -10.31 -3.65 -22.18
N LYS A 146 -9.11 -4.19 -22.43
CA LYS A 146 -8.19 -3.65 -23.45
C LYS A 146 -8.68 -3.95 -24.86
N TYR A 147 -9.30 -5.11 -25.10
CA TYR A 147 -9.85 -5.46 -26.42
C TYR A 147 -10.97 -4.50 -26.87
N TYR A 148 -11.72 -3.90 -25.94
CA TYR A 148 -12.77 -2.93 -26.28
C TYR A 148 -12.28 -1.51 -26.58
N ARG A 149 -10.97 -1.20 -26.44
CA ARG A 149 -10.44 0.15 -26.73
C ARG A 149 -10.22 0.46 -28.22
N GLY A 150 -10.46 -0.50 -29.14
CA GLY A 150 -10.21 -0.34 -30.58
C GLY A 150 -11.42 -0.11 -31.48
N LYS A 151 -12.65 0.02 -30.94
CA LYS A 151 -13.88 0.16 -31.76
C LYS A 151 -14.68 1.44 -31.48
N GLY A 152 -13.99 2.57 -31.36
CA GLY A 152 -14.63 3.89 -31.28
C GLY A 152 -13.98 4.86 -32.26
N GLY A 153 -14.61 5.07 -33.41
CA GLY A 153 -14.18 6.07 -34.40
C GLY A 153 -14.66 5.76 -35.81
N THR A 154 -15.96 5.98 -36.06
CA THR A 154 -16.49 6.39 -37.37
C THR A 154 -16.22 7.88 -37.59
#